data_AF-A0A354MQM0-F1
#
_entry.id   AF-A0A354MQM0-F1
#
_cell.length_a   1.000
_cell.length_b   1.000
_cell.length_c   1.000
_cell.angle_alpha   90.00
_cell.angle_beta   90.00
_cell.angle_gamma   90.00
#
_symmetry.space_group_name_H-M   'P 1'
#
loop_
_entity.id
_entity.type
_entity.pdbx_description
1 polymer ?
#
loop_
_entity_poly.entity_id
_entity_poly.type
_entity_poly.pdbx_seq_one_letter_code
_entity_poly.pdbx_strand_id
1 'polypeptide(L)'
;AAAYTGETPVKDKVDDPSLYPFERWVPSPDKILGDTDCYAQFRSPVELKEIEDDWDAIIANIQNGTYAEKYKLGNYKPLDLGKEGIVNMQLAAKNDDTLADGSGTAATTWIAIELLKTAVYMNSAYDSTTKTGGSIGGWEESGLRKYLRDTIKPLIPENVRNSIKAVRKYSVGFNSSLERFEGECRDELWIPSVRESCYDYNRVSTQEQNGPRYQAIFSSFEKSVKYYDGHANYYYLRTAYNVDHTYAISPTNTAHDPYVDVCPSPMGEDYRPRIALGFCI
;
A
#
# COMPACT_ATOMS: atom_id res chain seq x y z
N ALA A 1 5.13 32.18 35.93
CA ALA A 1 5.10 30.95 35.12
C ALA A 1 5.42 31.35 33.69
N ALA A 2 6.38 30.69 33.06
CA ALA A 2 6.56 30.82 31.62
C ALA A 2 5.39 30.11 30.92
N ALA A 3 4.86 30.70 29.86
CA ALA A 3 3.86 30.09 28.99
C ALA A 3 4.40 30.14 27.56
N TYR A 4 4.16 29.08 26.79
CA TYR A 4 4.56 29.04 25.38
C TYR A 4 3.73 30.05 24.58
N THR A 5 4.39 31.01 23.91
CA THR A 5 3.74 32.05 23.08
C THR A 5 4.00 31.87 21.58
N GLY A 6 4.59 30.75 21.18
CA GLY A 6 4.86 30.44 19.77
C GLY A 6 3.63 29.90 19.04
N GLU A 7 3.75 29.76 17.72
CA GLU A 7 2.73 29.11 16.91
C GLU A 7 2.67 27.60 17.19
N THR A 8 1.53 26.98 16.92
CA THR A 8 1.42 25.51 17.06
C THR A 8 2.43 24.86 16.11
N PRO A 9 3.33 23.99 16.59
CA PRO A 9 4.30 23.32 15.74
C PRO A 9 3.62 22.54 14.62
N VAL A 10 4.22 22.58 13.44
CA VAL A 10 3.88 21.73 12.31
C VAL A 10 5.00 20.71 12.16
N LYS A 11 4.66 19.45 11.84
CA LYS A 11 5.68 18.41 11.69
C LYS A 11 6.53 18.71 10.45
N ASP A 12 7.83 18.88 10.63
CA ASP A 12 8.78 19.07 9.53
C ASP A 12 9.31 17.72 9.02
N LYS A 13 9.96 17.75 7.84
CA LYS A 13 10.63 16.60 7.22
C LYS A 13 9.72 15.37 7.00
N VAL A 14 8.44 15.63 6.78
CA VAL A 14 7.45 14.67 6.28
C VAL A 14 6.84 15.24 5.01
N ASP A 15 6.41 14.36 4.11
CA ASP A 15 5.87 14.78 2.80
C ASP A 15 4.53 15.53 2.94
N ASP A 16 3.68 15.14 3.91
CA ASP A 16 2.45 15.84 4.27
C ASP A 16 2.33 16.06 5.79
N PRO A 17 2.71 17.26 6.27
CA PRO A 17 2.59 17.63 7.68
C PRO A 17 1.17 17.61 8.25
N SER A 18 0.14 17.76 7.40
CA SER A 18 -1.26 17.82 7.85
C SER A 18 -1.75 16.49 8.43
N LEU A 19 -1.12 15.39 8.06
CA LEU A 19 -1.39 14.05 8.57
C LEU A 19 -0.96 13.86 10.03
N TYR A 20 -0.06 14.70 10.54
CA TYR A 20 0.53 14.55 11.87
C TYR A 20 0.16 15.75 12.74
N PRO A 21 -1.07 15.84 13.27
CA PRO A 21 -1.47 16.97 14.08
C PRO A 21 -0.68 17.01 15.39
N PHE A 22 -0.29 18.21 15.80
CA PHE A 22 0.38 18.43 17.08
C PHE A 22 -0.48 17.92 18.24
N GLU A 23 0.14 17.17 19.15
CA GLU A 23 -0.54 16.58 20.30
C GLU A 23 -0.18 17.30 21.60
N ARG A 24 1.12 17.46 21.88
CA ARG A 24 1.60 18.11 23.11
C ARG A 24 3.11 18.38 23.07
N TRP A 25 3.58 19.21 23.99
CA TRP A 25 5.00 19.33 24.32
C TRP A 25 5.40 18.31 25.39
N VAL A 26 6.62 17.76 25.30
CA VAL A 26 7.23 16.90 26.33
C VAL A 26 8.64 17.39 26.67
N PRO A 27 8.93 17.77 27.94
CA PRO A 27 7.98 17.92 29.05
C PRO A 27 6.93 19.02 28.78
N SER A 28 5.86 19.05 29.57
CA SER A 28 4.88 20.15 29.49
C SER A 28 5.59 21.47 29.78
N PRO A 29 5.31 22.57 29.04
CA PRO A 29 5.95 23.86 29.24
C PRO A 29 5.47 24.60 30.49
N ASP A 30 4.66 23.96 31.34
CA ASP A 30 4.17 24.53 32.58
C ASP A 30 5.20 24.47 33.70
N LYS A 31 5.28 25.55 34.49
CA LYS A 31 6.06 25.62 35.75
C LYS A 31 7.56 25.32 35.58
N ILE A 32 8.12 25.72 34.44
CA ILE A 32 9.57 25.68 34.19
C ILE A 32 10.32 26.58 35.19
N LEU A 33 11.39 26.07 35.81
CA LEU A 33 12.22 26.75 36.83
C LEU A 33 13.60 27.21 36.30
N GLY A 34 13.97 26.83 35.09
CA GLY A 34 15.23 27.16 34.41
C GLY A 34 15.18 26.73 32.95
N ASP A 35 16.26 26.89 32.21
CA ASP A 35 16.28 26.53 30.78
C ASP A 35 15.88 25.06 30.57
N THR A 36 14.87 24.83 29.74
CA THR A 36 14.26 23.50 29.53
C THR A 36 13.93 23.31 28.06
N ASP A 37 14.48 22.25 27.47
CA ASP A 37 14.13 21.83 26.11
C ASP A 37 12.81 21.06 26.13
N CYS A 38 11.84 21.52 25.34
CA CYS A 38 10.55 20.86 25.14
C CYS A 38 10.46 20.33 23.71
N TYR A 39 10.02 19.09 23.54
CA TYR A 39 9.90 18.43 22.23
C TYR A 39 8.44 18.30 21.82
N ALA A 40 8.11 18.76 20.61
CA ALA A 40 6.77 18.62 20.06
C ALA A 40 6.47 17.15 19.76
N GLN A 41 5.35 16.65 20.29
CA GLN A 41 4.79 15.35 19.98
C GLN A 41 3.64 15.55 19.00
N PHE A 42 3.57 14.67 18.01
CA PHE A 42 2.53 14.67 16.99
C PHE A 42 1.77 13.35 17.03
N ARG A 43 0.46 13.39 16.85
CA ARG A 43 -0.36 12.18 16.76
C ARG A 43 -0.07 11.46 15.45
N SER A 44 -0.03 10.14 15.51
CA SER A 44 0.00 9.30 14.31
C SER A 44 -1.24 9.54 13.45
N PRO A 45 -1.11 9.72 12.12
CA PRO A 45 -2.26 9.73 11.21
C PRO A 45 -3.05 8.43 11.21
N VAL A 46 -2.39 7.34 11.63
CA VAL A 46 -2.92 5.98 11.59
C VAL A 46 -3.41 5.56 12.96
N GLU A 47 -4.63 5.06 13.01
CA GLU A 47 -5.21 4.35 14.15
C GLU A 47 -5.49 2.90 13.74
N LEU A 48 -4.66 1.96 14.18
CA LEU A 48 -4.86 0.53 13.92
C LEU A 48 -5.94 -0.01 14.86
N LYS A 49 -7.20 0.06 14.41
CA LYS A 49 -8.39 -0.39 15.14
C LYS A 49 -9.38 -1.04 14.18
N GLU A 50 -10.00 -2.14 14.61
CA GLU A 50 -11.08 -2.76 13.83
C GLU A 50 -12.30 -1.84 13.75
N ILE A 51 -12.91 -1.75 12.57
CA ILE A 51 -14.19 -1.08 12.36
C ILE A 51 -15.31 -2.02 12.82
N GLU A 52 -16.09 -1.56 13.80
CA GLU A 52 -17.20 -2.34 14.38
C GLU A 52 -18.33 -2.57 13.35
N ASP A 53 -18.60 -1.60 12.49
CA ASP A 53 -19.55 -1.73 11.38
C ASP A 53 -19.17 -2.91 10.47
N ASP A 54 -20.16 -3.66 9.98
CA ASP A 54 -19.96 -4.63 8.92
C ASP A 54 -19.71 -3.96 7.55
N TRP A 55 -19.41 -4.77 6.54
CA TRP A 55 -19.14 -4.24 5.20
C TRP A 55 -20.34 -3.51 4.60
N ASP A 56 -21.58 -3.94 4.85
CA ASP A 56 -22.78 -3.26 4.33
C ASP A 56 -22.93 -1.86 4.94
N ALA A 57 -22.73 -1.72 6.25
CA ALA A 57 -22.73 -0.44 6.94
C ALA A 57 -21.56 0.45 6.50
N ILE A 58 -20.36 -0.11 6.28
CA ILE A 58 -19.22 0.63 5.73
C ILE A 58 -19.55 1.18 4.34
N ILE A 59 -20.08 0.32 3.45
CA ILE A 59 -20.45 0.69 2.08
C ILE A 59 -21.55 1.78 2.10
N ALA A 60 -22.55 1.64 2.97
CA ALA A 60 -23.59 2.66 3.13
C ALA A 60 -23.02 4.00 3.62
N ASN A 61 -22.06 3.97 4.55
CA ASN A 61 -21.38 5.17 5.05
C ASN A 61 -20.45 5.81 4.01
N ILE A 62 -19.93 5.01 3.08
CA ILE A 62 -19.18 5.53 1.92
C ILE A 62 -20.14 6.24 0.96
N GLN A 63 -21.26 5.59 0.61
CA GLN A 63 -22.25 6.14 -0.32
C GLN A 63 -22.93 7.42 0.19
N ASN A 64 -23.13 7.54 1.50
CA ASN A 64 -23.74 8.73 2.12
C ASN A 64 -22.72 9.82 2.52
N GLY A 65 -21.42 9.58 2.30
CA GLY A 65 -20.34 10.52 2.62
C GLY A 65 -19.93 10.61 4.09
N THR A 66 -20.56 9.88 5.01
CA THR A 66 -20.27 9.95 6.45
C THR A 66 -18.98 9.20 6.85
N TYR A 67 -18.44 8.36 5.98
CA TYR A 67 -17.18 7.62 6.19
C TYR A 67 -15.99 8.55 6.53
N ALA A 68 -16.00 9.78 6.02
CA ALA A 68 -14.89 10.73 6.14
C ALA A 68 -14.61 11.10 7.60
N GLU A 69 -15.67 11.29 8.40
CA GLU A 69 -15.57 11.61 9.84
C GLU A 69 -15.58 10.35 10.70
N LYS A 70 -16.28 9.29 10.26
CA LYS A 70 -16.52 8.09 11.06
C LYS A 70 -15.30 7.16 11.15
N TYR A 71 -14.60 6.94 10.04
CA TYR A 71 -13.47 6.01 9.98
C TYR A 71 -12.16 6.77 9.87
N LYS A 72 -11.10 6.34 10.55
CA LYS A 72 -9.78 6.96 10.45
C LYS A 72 -8.86 6.13 9.55
N LEU A 73 -7.86 6.79 8.95
CA LEU A 73 -6.79 6.08 8.26
C LEU A 73 -6.16 5.07 9.21
N GLY A 74 -5.85 3.88 8.70
CA GLY A 74 -5.34 2.78 9.50
C GLY A 74 -6.38 1.90 10.16
N ASN A 75 -7.64 2.34 10.26
CA ASN A 75 -8.71 1.44 10.69
C ASN A 75 -8.81 0.27 9.71
N TYR A 76 -9.22 -0.90 10.19
CA TYR A 76 -9.27 -2.10 9.36
C TYR A 76 -10.58 -2.86 9.52
N LYS A 77 -10.90 -3.68 8.52
CA LYS A 77 -12.03 -4.60 8.57
C LYS A 77 -11.64 -5.99 8.03
N PRO A 78 -11.96 -7.08 8.73
CA PRO A 78 -11.77 -8.43 8.21
C PRO A 78 -12.57 -8.67 6.92
N LEU A 79 -11.95 -9.35 5.96
CA LEU A 79 -12.55 -9.79 4.71
C LEU A 79 -12.29 -11.29 4.55
N ASP A 80 -13.36 -12.07 4.52
CA ASP A 80 -13.27 -13.52 4.27
C ASP A 80 -13.13 -13.77 2.77
N LEU A 81 -11.99 -14.35 2.37
CA LEU A 81 -11.66 -14.72 0.99
C LEU A 81 -11.78 -16.25 0.77
N GLY A 82 -12.61 -16.92 1.57
CA GLY A 82 -12.90 -18.35 1.46
C GLY A 82 -11.64 -19.20 1.65
N LYS A 83 -11.18 -19.85 0.57
CA LYS A 83 -10.01 -20.74 0.62
C LYS A 83 -8.70 -20.03 0.97
N GLU A 84 -8.62 -18.71 0.76
CA GLU A 84 -7.48 -17.89 1.15
C GLU A 84 -7.52 -17.52 2.65
N GLY A 85 -8.65 -17.77 3.32
CA GLY A 85 -8.88 -17.40 4.72
C GLY A 85 -9.34 -15.96 4.89
N ILE A 86 -9.24 -15.47 6.11
CA ILE A 86 -9.60 -14.10 6.49
C ILE A 86 -8.36 -13.23 6.41
N VAL A 87 -8.48 -12.08 5.74
CA VAL A 87 -7.46 -11.02 5.71
C VAL A 87 -8.05 -9.70 6.19
N ASN A 88 -7.30 -8.96 6.98
CA ASN A 88 -7.69 -7.65 7.46
C ASN A 88 -7.36 -6.59 6.41
N MET A 89 -8.39 -5.92 5.89
CA MET A 89 -8.23 -4.83 4.93
C MET A 89 -8.11 -3.51 5.69
N GLN A 90 -7.00 -2.81 5.51
CA GLN A 90 -6.72 -1.54 6.17
C GLN A 90 -7.06 -0.35 5.27
N LEU A 91 -7.75 0.65 5.81
CA LEU A 91 -8.04 1.91 5.12
C LEU A 91 -6.74 2.72 4.95
N ALA A 92 -6.20 2.66 3.74
CA ALA A 92 -4.90 3.21 3.38
C ALA A 92 -4.97 4.69 2.98
N ALA A 93 -6.06 5.08 2.30
CA ALA A 93 -6.28 6.43 1.81
C ALA A 93 -7.77 6.74 1.63
N LYS A 94 -8.07 8.04 1.49
CA LYS A 94 -9.41 8.55 1.17
C LYS A 94 -9.30 9.56 0.02
N ASN A 95 -10.18 9.46 -0.98
CA ASN A 95 -10.24 10.37 -2.12
C ASN A 95 -8.92 10.53 -2.89
N ASP A 96 -8.10 9.48 -2.99
CA ASP A 96 -6.72 9.56 -3.48
C ASP A 96 -6.52 8.83 -4.82
N ASP A 97 -7.18 7.69 -5.00
CA ASP A 97 -7.11 6.90 -6.24
C ASP A 97 -8.13 7.40 -7.28
N THR A 98 -7.64 7.82 -8.44
CA THR A 98 -8.50 8.28 -9.56
C THR A 98 -9.32 7.14 -10.14
N LEU A 99 -10.64 7.32 -10.25
CA LEU A 99 -11.55 6.36 -10.86
C LEU A 99 -11.24 6.17 -12.35
N ALA A 100 -11.32 4.92 -12.81
CA ALA A 100 -10.99 4.55 -14.19
C ALA A 100 -11.91 5.21 -15.23
N ASP A 101 -13.14 5.55 -14.84
CA ASP A 101 -14.13 6.23 -15.69
C ASP A 101 -13.92 7.76 -15.77
N GLY A 102 -13.00 8.32 -14.97
CA GLY A 102 -12.70 9.75 -14.94
C GLY A 102 -13.70 10.60 -14.14
N SER A 103 -14.59 10.00 -13.37
CA SER A 103 -15.61 10.72 -12.57
C SER A 103 -15.09 11.40 -11.30
N GLY A 104 -13.81 11.18 -10.94
CA GLY A 104 -13.18 11.74 -9.75
C GLY A 104 -12.23 10.75 -9.10
N THR A 105 -12.21 10.74 -7.77
CA THR A 105 -11.43 9.79 -6.97
C THR A 105 -12.36 8.83 -6.22
N ALA A 106 -11.88 7.61 -5.96
CA ALA A 106 -12.56 6.65 -5.12
C ALA A 106 -12.60 7.15 -3.67
N ALA A 107 -13.71 6.93 -2.98
CA ALA A 107 -13.90 7.42 -1.63
C ALA A 107 -12.88 6.81 -0.66
N THR A 108 -12.61 5.51 -0.81
CA THR A 108 -11.69 4.76 0.06
C THR A 108 -10.75 3.85 -0.72
N THR A 109 -9.53 3.72 -0.21
CA THR A 109 -8.53 2.76 -0.68
C THR A 109 -8.18 1.80 0.44
N TRP A 110 -8.23 0.50 0.16
CA TRP A 110 -7.98 -0.56 1.13
C TRP A 110 -6.76 -1.39 0.71
N ILE A 111 -5.88 -1.69 1.66
CA ILE A 111 -4.73 -2.58 1.45
C ILE A 111 -4.68 -3.62 2.57
N ALA A 112 -4.48 -4.88 2.23
CA ALA A 112 -4.42 -5.98 3.19
C ALA A 112 -3.24 -5.82 4.16
N ILE A 113 -3.47 -6.06 5.44
CA ILE A 113 -2.44 -6.12 6.50
C ILE A 113 -1.65 -7.42 6.35
N GLU A 114 -2.39 -8.53 6.26
CA GLU A 114 -1.85 -9.86 6.01
C GLU A 114 -1.66 -10.13 4.51
N LEU A 115 -0.75 -11.04 4.23
CA LEU A 115 -0.48 -11.54 2.89
C LEU A 115 -1.39 -12.73 2.59
N LEU A 116 -1.85 -12.83 1.35
CA LEU A 116 -2.66 -13.97 0.94
C LEU A 116 -1.94 -15.31 1.14
N LYS A 117 -2.72 -16.35 1.40
CA LYS A 117 -2.23 -17.68 1.74
C LYS A 117 -1.54 -18.36 0.56
N THR A 118 -2.05 -18.18 -0.65
CA THR A 118 -1.43 -18.78 -1.84
C THR A 118 -0.35 -17.85 -2.39
N ALA A 119 0.90 -18.33 -2.43
CA ALA A 119 2.01 -17.62 -3.05
C ALA A 119 2.05 -17.92 -4.57
N VAL A 120 1.84 -16.89 -5.38
CA VAL A 120 1.76 -16.98 -6.85
C VAL A 120 2.86 -16.11 -7.46
N TYR A 121 3.57 -16.65 -8.46
CA TYR A 121 4.57 -15.87 -9.19
C TYR A 121 3.92 -14.71 -9.95
N MET A 122 4.62 -13.58 -10.05
CA MET A 122 4.22 -12.47 -10.93
C MET A 122 3.97 -12.97 -12.36
N ASN A 123 4.94 -13.73 -12.90
CA ASN A 123 4.95 -14.33 -14.22
C ASN A 123 5.87 -15.58 -14.23
N SER A 124 5.83 -16.37 -15.30
CA SER A 124 6.90 -17.34 -15.59
C SER A 124 8.25 -16.63 -15.78
N ALA A 125 9.36 -17.37 -15.68
CA ALA A 125 10.68 -16.83 -16.02
C ALA A 125 10.71 -16.29 -17.46
N TYR A 126 11.56 -15.30 -17.70
CA TYR A 126 11.75 -14.73 -19.04
C TYR A 126 12.33 -15.78 -20.00
N ASP A 127 11.73 -15.88 -21.18
CA ASP A 127 12.21 -16.70 -22.29
C ASP A 127 12.67 -15.80 -23.43
N SER A 128 13.98 -15.81 -23.70
CA SER A 128 14.61 -15.00 -24.74
C SER A 128 14.26 -15.41 -26.18
N THR A 129 13.78 -16.64 -26.38
CA THR A 129 13.37 -17.15 -27.69
C THR A 129 12.00 -16.61 -28.08
N THR A 130 11.04 -16.69 -27.16
CA THR A 130 9.68 -16.21 -27.38
C THR A 130 9.49 -14.74 -27.01
N LYS A 131 10.43 -14.17 -26.25
CA LYS A 131 10.37 -12.82 -25.67
C LYS A 131 9.13 -12.63 -24.80
N THR A 132 8.83 -13.63 -23.96
CA THR A 132 7.68 -13.64 -23.05
C THR A 132 8.13 -13.99 -21.63
N GLY A 133 7.25 -13.80 -20.64
CA GLY A 133 7.57 -14.01 -19.23
C GLY A 133 8.36 -12.86 -18.61
N GLY A 134 8.85 -13.07 -17.40
CA GLY A 134 9.52 -12.05 -16.60
C GLY A 134 8.64 -10.80 -16.42
N SER A 135 9.21 -9.64 -16.73
CA SER A 135 8.54 -8.33 -16.68
C SER A 135 8.07 -7.85 -18.07
N ILE A 136 8.06 -8.71 -19.08
CA ILE A 136 7.55 -8.36 -20.41
C ILE A 136 6.04 -8.09 -20.33
N GLY A 137 5.59 -6.99 -20.93
CA GLY A 137 4.20 -6.54 -20.87
C GLY A 137 3.79 -5.90 -19.53
N GLY A 138 4.69 -5.87 -18.55
CA GLY A 138 4.48 -5.24 -17.25
C GLY A 138 3.33 -5.85 -16.45
N TRP A 139 2.75 -5.05 -15.55
CA TRP A 139 1.62 -5.48 -14.72
C TRP A 139 0.39 -5.86 -15.54
N GLU A 140 0.10 -5.11 -16.60
CA GLU A 140 -1.08 -5.27 -17.46
C GLU A 140 -1.20 -6.71 -18.02
N GLU A 141 -0.08 -7.30 -18.44
CA GLU A 141 -0.03 -8.64 -19.01
C GLU A 141 0.30 -9.75 -17.98
N SER A 142 0.54 -9.38 -16.73
CA SER A 142 1.04 -10.30 -15.71
C SER A 142 0.07 -11.44 -15.36
N GLY A 143 0.64 -12.60 -15.08
CA GLY A 143 -0.08 -13.76 -14.56
C GLY A 143 -0.72 -13.48 -13.20
N LEU A 144 -0.04 -12.72 -12.34
CA LEU A 144 -0.58 -12.32 -11.04
C LEU A 144 -1.82 -11.41 -11.17
N ARG A 145 -1.84 -10.44 -12.09
CA ARG A 145 -3.04 -9.63 -12.34
C ARG A 145 -4.24 -10.49 -12.80
N LYS A 146 -3.99 -11.45 -13.68
CA LYS A 146 -5.02 -12.44 -14.10
C LYS A 146 -5.49 -13.28 -12.92
N TYR A 147 -4.59 -13.73 -12.05
CA TYR A 147 -4.93 -14.46 -10.84
C TYR A 147 -5.81 -13.63 -9.88
N LEU A 148 -5.49 -12.35 -9.68
CA LEU A 148 -6.34 -11.47 -8.87
C LEU A 148 -7.75 -11.37 -9.45
N ARG A 149 -7.87 -11.10 -10.76
CA ARG A 149 -9.17 -10.96 -11.43
C ARG A 149 -9.99 -12.25 -11.45
N ASP A 150 -9.37 -13.37 -11.83
CA ASP A 150 -10.08 -14.60 -12.17
C ASP A 150 -10.22 -15.54 -10.97
N THR A 151 -9.33 -15.42 -9.97
CA THR A 151 -9.32 -16.30 -8.78
C THR A 151 -9.63 -15.58 -7.48
N ILE A 152 -9.05 -14.40 -7.22
CA ILE A 152 -9.27 -13.69 -5.96
C ILE A 152 -10.59 -12.92 -5.95
N LYS A 153 -10.89 -12.16 -7.01
CA LYS A 153 -12.13 -11.37 -7.09
C LYS A 153 -13.40 -12.20 -6.84
N PRO A 154 -13.57 -13.41 -7.40
CA PRO A 154 -14.75 -14.23 -7.13
C PRO A 154 -14.90 -14.67 -5.67
N LEU A 155 -13.82 -14.68 -4.89
CA LEU A 155 -13.84 -15.05 -3.46
C LEU A 155 -14.28 -13.90 -2.56
N ILE A 156 -14.23 -12.65 -3.03
CA ILE A 156 -14.67 -11.49 -2.26
C ILE A 156 -16.20 -11.59 -2.05
N PRO A 157 -16.70 -11.37 -0.82
CA PRO A 157 -18.13 -11.33 -0.51
C PRO A 157 -18.89 -10.42 -1.47
N GLU A 158 -20.06 -10.88 -1.92
CA GLU A 158 -20.77 -10.27 -3.05
C GLU A 158 -21.06 -8.77 -2.85
N ASN A 159 -21.47 -8.37 -1.64
CA ASN A 159 -21.73 -6.98 -1.30
C ASN A 159 -20.49 -6.08 -1.46
N VAL A 160 -19.33 -6.55 -0.97
CA VAL A 160 -18.05 -5.85 -1.13
C VAL A 160 -17.65 -5.84 -2.59
N ARG A 161 -17.66 -7.02 -3.24
CA ARG A 161 -17.25 -7.19 -4.64
C ARG A 161 -18.02 -6.30 -5.60
N ASN A 162 -19.33 -6.15 -5.41
CA ASN A 162 -20.18 -5.29 -6.24
C ASN A 162 -19.96 -3.79 -5.98
N SER A 163 -19.35 -3.44 -4.84
CA SER A 163 -19.02 -2.06 -4.48
C SER A 163 -17.63 -1.63 -4.93
N ILE A 164 -16.76 -2.57 -5.30
CA ILE A 164 -15.40 -2.29 -5.75
C ILE A 164 -15.42 -1.42 -7.01
N LYS A 165 -14.55 -0.42 -7.04
CA LYS A 165 -14.37 0.50 -8.17
C LYS A 165 -13.07 0.20 -8.92
N ALA A 166 -13.16 0.24 -10.24
CA ALA A 166 -11.98 0.25 -11.08
C ALA A 166 -11.29 1.62 -10.95
N VAL A 167 -9.99 1.62 -10.70
CA VAL A 167 -9.16 2.83 -10.57
C VAL A 167 -7.99 2.80 -11.56
N ARG A 168 -7.43 3.98 -11.84
CA ARG A 168 -6.22 4.12 -12.64
C ARG A 168 -5.00 3.79 -11.80
N LYS A 169 -4.22 2.84 -12.28
CA LYS A 169 -2.94 2.45 -11.71
C LYS A 169 -1.82 2.66 -12.73
N TYR A 170 -0.60 2.75 -12.22
CA TYR A 170 0.59 2.90 -13.04
C TYR A 170 1.57 1.80 -12.69
N SER A 171 2.28 1.32 -13.71
CA SER A 171 3.29 0.29 -13.56
C SER A 171 4.45 0.52 -14.52
N VAL A 172 5.63 0.08 -14.12
CA VAL A 172 6.79 -0.03 -15.01
C VAL A 172 6.93 -1.47 -15.48
N GLY A 173 7.16 -1.66 -16.78
CA GLY A 173 7.39 -2.96 -17.42
C GLY A 173 8.42 -2.87 -18.55
N PHE A 174 8.57 -3.95 -19.31
CA PHE A 174 9.44 -4.03 -20.49
C PHE A 174 8.67 -4.49 -21.73
N ASN A 175 8.94 -3.90 -22.89
CA ASN A 175 8.34 -4.36 -24.15
C ASN A 175 9.14 -5.54 -24.73
N SER A 176 8.68 -6.14 -25.83
CA SER A 176 9.36 -7.26 -26.51
C SER A 176 10.75 -6.90 -27.10
N SER A 177 11.08 -5.61 -27.16
CA SER A 177 12.40 -5.09 -27.53
C SER A 177 13.32 -4.89 -26.32
N LEU A 178 12.86 -5.28 -25.12
CA LEU A 178 13.55 -5.11 -23.83
C LEU A 178 13.73 -3.65 -23.42
N GLU A 179 12.90 -2.76 -23.96
CA GLU A 179 12.88 -1.36 -23.58
C GLU A 179 11.86 -1.15 -22.45
N ARG A 180 12.28 -0.38 -21.44
CA ARG A 180 11.44 -0.04 -20.31
C ARG A 180 10.30 0.88 -20.75
N PHE A 181 9.10 0.66 -20.24
CA PHE A 181 7.98 1.57 -20.39
C PHE A 181 7.24 1.77 -19.06
N GLU A 182 6.55 2.89 -18.92
CA GLU A 182 5.55 3.12 -17.88
C GLU A 182 4.17 3.13 -18.54
N GLY A 183 3.23 2.36 -17.98
CA GLY A 183 1.88 2.21 -18.53
C GLY A 183 0.80 2.46 -17.48
N GLU A 184 -0.27 3.13 -17.89
CA GLU A 184 -1.52 3.19 -17.14
C GLU A 184 -2.30 1.88 -17.31
N CYS A 185 -2.84 1.37 -16.22
CA CYS A 185 -3.72 0.21 -16.14
C CYS A 185 -5.01 0.59 -15.40
N ARG A 186 -6.09 -0.16 -15.65
CA ARG A 186 -7.39 0.05 -15.02
C ARG A 186 -7.76 -1.21 -14.26
N ASP A 187 -7.76 -1.12 -12.94
CA ASP A 187 -7.84 -2.30 -12.08
C ASP A 187 -8.84 -2.11 -10.95
N GLU A 188 -9.60 -3.17 -10.70
CA GLU A 188 -10.47 -3.28 -9.52
C GLU A 188 -9.71 -3.87 -8.33
N LEU A 189 -8.75 -4.77 -8.60
CA LEU A 189 -7.85 -5.38 -7.63
C LEU A 189 -6.40 -5.20 -8.09
N TRP A 190 -5.49 -4.86 -7.18
CA TRP A 190 -4.06 -4.69 -7.49
C TRP A 190 -3.18 -5.09 -6.31
N ILE A 191 -1.87 -5.08 -6.55
CA ILE A 191 -0.83 -5.00 -5.51
C ILE A 191 -0.14 -3.64 -5.59
N PRO A 192 0.42 -3.09 -4.51
CA PRO A 192 1.07 -1.78 -4.52
C PRO A 192 2.22 -1.67 -5.53
N SER A 193 2.52 -0.45 -5.99
CA SER A 193 3.78 -0.14 -6.69
C SER A 193 4.82 0.44 -5.74
N VAL A 194 6.07 0.56 -6.21
CA VAL A 194 7.11 1.30 -5.50
C VAL A 194 6.65 2.73 -5.21
N ARG A 195 6.04 3.42 -6.17
CA ARG A 195 5.49 4.78 -5.93
C ARG A 195 4.49 4.83 -4.78
N GLU A 196 3.65 3.82 -4.65
CA GLU A 196 2.59 3.78 -3.64
C GLU A 196 3.08 3.39 -2.24
N SER A 197 4.14 2.58 -2.15
CA SER A 197 4.56 1.95 -0.89
C SER A 197 5.96 2.31 -0.40
N CYS A 198 6.81 2.90 -1.25
CA CYS A 198 8.20 3.17 -0.88
C CYS A 198 8.34 4.53 -0.20
N TYR A 199 8.81 4.53 1.05
CA TYR A 199 9.04 5.76 1.83
C TYR A 199 10.20 6.61 1.26
N ASP A 200 11.39 6.04 1.03
CA ASP A 200 12.51 6.78 0.41
C ASP A 200 12.55 6.50 -1.10
N TYR A 201 11.71 7.25 -1.82
CA TYR A 201 11.53 7.07 -3.25
C TYR A 201 12.83 7.33 -4.04
N ASN A 202 13.70 8.21 -3.56
CA ASN A 202 14.90 8.62 -4.27
C ASN A 202 15.99 7.54 -4.31
N ARG A 203 15.82 6.45 -3.56
CA ARG A 203 16.80 5.37 -3.50
C ARG A 203 16.49 4.16 -4.38
N VAL A 204 15.28 4.07 -4.95
CA VAL A 204 15.01 3.06 -5.99
C VAL A 204 15.61 3.49 -7.33
N SER A 205 16.13 2.53 -8.10
CA SER A 205 16.64 2.79 -9.45
C SER A 205 15.54 2.90 -10.51
N THR A 206 14.35 2.37 -10.22
CA THR A 206 13.18 2.46 -11.09
C THR A 206 12.01 3.08 -10.33
N GLN A 207 11.41 4.09 -10.93
CA GLN A 207 10.38 4.93 -10.34
C GLN A 207 9.20 5.07 -11.33
N GLU A 208 7.96 4.83 -10.90
CA GLU A 208 6.76 5.37 -11.57
C GLU A 208 6.63 6.89 -11.37
N GLN A 209 6.21 7.62 -12.39
CA GLN A 209 6.00 9.07 -12.26
C GLN A 209 4.60 9.41 -11.76
N ASN A 210 3.69 8.43 -11.71
CA ASN A 210 2.27 8.64 -11.49
C ASN A 210 1.69 7.74 -10.39
N GLY A 211 0.60 8.19 -9.78
CA GLY A 211 -0.14 7.47 -8.74
C GLY A 211 0.03 8.05 -7.34
N PRO A 212 -0.93 7.73 -6.43
CA PRO A 212 -0.89 8.20 -5.05
C PRO A 212 0.25 7.55 -4.26
N ARG A 213 0.54 8.10 -3.08
CA ARG A 213 1.43 7.47 -2.10
C ARG A 213 0.67 7.26 -0.82
N TYR A 214 0.58 6.03 -0.36
CA TYR A 214 -0.16 5.69 0.86
C TYR A 214 0.69 5.90 2.10
N GLN A 215 1.16 7.14 2.28
CA GLN A 215 2.13 7.53 3.30
C GLN A 215 1.71 7.17 4.72
N ALA A 216 0.40 7.22 5.00
CA ALA A 216 -0.12 6.90 6.32
C ALA A 216 0.31 5.48 6.73
N ILE A 217 0.03 4.49 5.90
CA ILE A 217 0.32 3.08 6.20
C ILE A 217 1.72 2.63 5.75
N PHE A 218 2.38 3.35 4.85
CA PHE A 218 3.76 3.08 4.41
C PHE A 218 4.72 4.21 4.82
N SER A 219 4.61 4.66 6.07
CA SER A 219 5.41 5.77 6.64
C SER A 219 6.82 5.38 7.06
N SER A 220 7.09 4.08 7.18
CA SER A 220 8.42 3.55 7.50
C SER A 220 8.53 2.10 7.02
N PHE A 221 9.74 1.53 7.14
CA PHE A 221 9.96 0.11 6.93
C PHE A 221 9.06 -0.77 7.80
N GLU A 222 9.04 -0.53 9.10
CA GLU A 222 8.30 -1.34 10.06
C GLU A 222 6.80 -1.35 9.75
N LYS A 223 6.30 -0.27 9.14
CA LYS A 223 4.92 -0.12 8.70
C LYS A 223 4.65 -0.77 7.34
N SER A 224 5.66 -0.96 6.50
CA SER A 224 5.53 -1.65 5.21
C SER A 224 5.65 -3.17 5.32
N VAL A 225 6.21 -3.70 6.42
CA VAL A 225 6.29 -5.16 6.67
C VAL A 225 4.89 -5.77 6.81
N LYS A 226 4.66 -6.88 6.10
CA LYS A 226 3.41 -7.64 6.10
C LYS A 226 3.66 -9.09 6.45
N TYR A 227 2.62 -9.75 6.94
CA TYR A 227 2.72 -11.06 7.59
C TYR A 227 1.88 -12.11 6.86
N TYR A 228 2.41 -13.33 6.79
CA TYR A 228 1.67 -14.54 6.46
C TYR A 228 1.81 -15.50 7.64
N ASP A 229 0.68 -16.00 8.15
CA ASP A 229 0.65 -16.97 9.26
C ASP A 229 1.50 -16.53 10.47
N GLY A 230 1.43 -15.24 10.82
CA GLY A 230 2.19 -14.66 11.93
C GLY A 230 3.68 -14.38 11.64
N HIS A 231 4.17 -14.71 10.45
CA HIS A 231 5.57 -14.50 10.06
C HIS A 231 5.69 -13.42 8.98
N ALA A 232 6.63 -12.49 9.18
CA ALA A 232 6.94 -11.48 8.17
C ALA A 232 7.44 -12.16 6.88
N ASN A 233 6.94 -11.74 5.72
CA ASN A 233 7.33 -12.33 4.44
C ASN A 233 7.42 -11.27 3.33
N TYR A 234 8.08 -11.64 2.24
CA TYR A 234 8.14 -10.82 1.03
C TYR A 234 6.75 -10.66 0.41
N TYR A 235 6.52 -9.53 -0.24
CA TYR A 235 5.37 -9.37 -1.14
C TYR A 235 5.72 -8.58 -2.39
N TYR A 236 5.09 -8.96 -3.49
CA TYR A 236 5.35 -8.33 -4.78
C TYR A 236 4.88 -6.88 -4.81
N LEU A 237 5.66 -6.06 -5.49
CA LEU A 237 5.22 -4.79 -6.04
C LEU A 237 5.05 -4.93 -7.55
N ARG A 238 4.14 -4.16 -8.13
CA ARG A 238 3.88 -4.19 -9.58
C ARG A 238 4.91 -3.44 -10.44
N THR A 239 5.98 -2.93 -9.82
CA THR A 239 7.07 -2.21 -10.49
C THR A 239 8.15 -3.19 -10.96
N ALA A 240 8.45 -3.21 -12.27
CA ALA A 240 9.56 -4.00 -12.79
C ALA A 240 10.92 -3.34 -12.51
N TYR A 241 11.88 -4.11 -11.98
CA TYR A 241 13.27 -3.68 -11.84
C TYR A 241 14.02 -3.85 -13.16
N ASN A 242 13.99 -5.07 -13.71
CA ASN A 242 14.54 -5.45 -15.00
C ASN A 242 13.66 -6.51 -15.68
N VAL A 243 14.09 -7.06 -16.81
CA VAL A 243 13.33 -8.04 -17.59
C VAL A 243 13.03 -9.31 -16.79
N ASP A 244 13.93 -9.71 -15.90
CA ASP A 244 13.82 -10.96 -15.14
C ASP A 244 13.14 -10.78 -13.78
N HIS A 245 13.08 -9.55 -13.25
CA HIS A 245 12.69 -9.29 -11.88
C HIS A 245 11.75 -8.10 -11.73
N THR A 246 10.76 -8.28 -10.87
CA THR A 246 9.99 -7.18 -10.26
C THR A 246 10.52 -6.87 -8.88
N TYR A 247 10.17 -5.69 -8.39
CA TYR A 247 10.43 -5.32 -7.02
C TYR A 247 9.51 -6.06 -6.04
N ALA A 248 9.98 -6.25 -4.82
CA ALA A 248 9.24 -6.79 -3.70
C ALA A 248 9.64 -6.05 -2.41
N ILE A 249 8.74 -5.96 -1.43
CA ILE A 249 9.12 -5.46 -0.10
C ILE A 249 9.68 -6.61 0.72
N SER A 250 10.87 -6.41 1.30
CA SER A 250 11.56 -7.37 2.15
C SER A 250 11.02 -7.36 3.58
N PRO A 251 10.91 -8.53 4.25
CA PRO A 251 10.53 -8.60 5.67
C PRO A 251 11.68 -8.21 6.62
N THR A 252 12.90 -8.07 6.12
CA THR A 252 14.09 -7.71 6.92
C THR A 252 14.63 -6.36 6.51
N ASN A 253 15.09 -5.58 7.50
CA ASN A 253 15.85 -4.36 7.28
C ASN A 253 17.23 -4.74 6.73
N THR A 254 17.31 -5.00 5.43
CA THR A 254 18.58 -5.10 4.73
C THR A 254 19.15 -3.70 4.59
N ALA A 255 20.47 -3.53 4.73
CA ALA A 255 21.16 -2.24 4.60
C ALA A 255 20.97 -1.51 3.25
N HIS A 256 20.21 -2.10 2.32
CA HIS A 256 19.73 -1.46 1.11
C HIS A 256 18.36 -0.82 1.37
N ASP A 257 18.42 0.50 1.53
CA ASP A 257 17.29 1.40 1.48
C ASP A 257 17.09 1.82 0.00
N PRO A 258 15.88 1.71 -0.54
CA PRO A 258 14.67 1.33 0.15
C PRO A 258 14.53 -0.18 0.18
N TYR A 259 13.87 -0.66 1.24
CA TYR A 259 13.48 -2.05 1.57
C TYR A 259 12.69 -2.81 0.49
N VAL A 260 12.63 -2.21 -0.68
CA VAL A 260 12.29 -2.74 -1.98
C VAL A 260 13.50 -3.52 -2.50
N ASP A 261 13.45 -4.84 -2.42
CA ASP A 261 14.46 -5.70 -2.99
C ASP A 261 14.08 -6.11 -4.41
N VAL A 262 15.08 -6.41 -5.23
CA VAL A 262 14.87 -7.17 -6.46
C VAL A 262 14.41 -8.56 -6.01
N CYS A 263 13.27 -9.03 -6.52
CA CYS A 263 12.73 -10.35 -6.12
C CYS A 263 13.87 -11.40 -6.13
N PRO A 264 14.24 -12.00 -4.98
CA PRO A 264 15.39 -12.88 -4.95
C PRO A 264 15.06 -14.15 -5.74
N SER A 265 15.80 -14.39 -6.82
CA SER A 265 15.66 -15.60 -7.62
C SER A 265 16.87 -16.52 -7.37
N PRO A 266 16.68 -17.82 -7.09
CA PRO A 266 15.43 -18.54 -6.78
C PRO A 266 15.18 -18.68 -5.26
N MET A 267 13.97 -18.37 -4.81
CA MET A 267 13.51 -18.62 -3.44
C MET A 267 12.62 -19.86 -3.35
N GLY A 268 12.84 -20.68 -2.31
CA GLY A 268 11.92 -21.77 -1.95
C GLY A 268 10.52 -21.25 -1.60
N GLU A 269 9.52 -22.14 -1.54
CA GLU A 269 8.11 -21.74 -1.32
C GLU A 269 7.90 -20.88 -0.07
N ASP A 270 8.69 -21.11 0.97
CA ASP A 270 8.60 -20.38 2.25
C ASP A 270 8.96 -18.89 2.13
N TYR A 271 9.81 -18.54 1.16
CA TYR A 271 10.29 -17.17 0.93
C TYR A 271 9.75 -16.54 -0.35
N ARG A 272 8.91 -17.27 -1.11
CA ARG A 272 8.29 -16.73 -2.32
C ARG A 272 7.47 -15.49 -1.96
N PRO A 273 7.66 -14.35 -2.65
CA PRO A 273 6.85 -13.17 -2.39
C PRO A 273 5.36 -13.48 -2.57
N ARG A 274 4.56 -12.95 -1.64
CA ARG A 274 3.11 -13.14 -1.57
C ARG A 274 2.39 -11.88 -2.04
N ILE A 275 1.09 -11.85 -1.80
CA ILE A 275 0.18 -10.85 -2.33
C ILE A 275 -0.32 -9.96 -1.19
N ALA A 276 -0.03 -8.67 -1.28
CA ALA A 276 -0.69 -7.64 -0.49
C ALA A 276 -1.84 -7.05 -1.32
N LEU A 277 -3.05 -7.59 -1.13
CA LEU A 277 -4.22 -7.22 -1.94
C LEU A 277 -4.63 -5.76 -1.69
N GLY A 278 -4.95 -5.03 -2.75
CA GLY A 278 -5.56 -3.71 -2.68
C GLY A 278 -6.82 -3.60 -3.55
N PHE A 279 -7.79 -2.80 -3.09
CA PHE A 279 -8.99 -2.41 -3.83
C PHE A 279 -9.54 -1.05 -3.37
N CYS A 280 -10.44 -0.46 -4.17
CA CYS A 280 -11.13 0.78 -3.84
C CYS A 280 -12.64 0.56 -3.75
N ILE A 281 -13.31 1.33 -2.88
CA ILE A 281 -14.77 1.50 -2.82
C ILE A 281 -15.08 2.99 -2.91
#